data_AF-A0A2M7V761-F1
#
_entry.id   AF-A0A2M7V761-F1
#
_cell.length_a   1.000
_cell.length_b   1.000
_cell.length_c   1.000
_cell.angle_alpha   90.00
_cell.angle_beta   90.00
_cell.angle_gamma   90.00
#
_symmetry.space_group_name_H-M   'P 1'
#
loop_
_entity.id
_entity.type
_entity.pdbx_description
1 polymer ?
#
loop_
_entity_poly.entity_id
_entity_poly.type
_entity_poly.pdbx_seq_one_letter_code
_entity_poly.pdbx_strand_id
1 'polypeptide(L)' 'MIYISKFKNINKTNVSTAGGKGASLGEMTQAGIPVPPGFVILASAFDRFIEETDIKLEIEARLKEVNPDDMNS' A
#
# COMPACT_ATOMS: atom_id res chain seq x y z
N MET A 1 -3.15 13.95 9.48
CA MET A 1 -3.48 12.72 8.71
C MET A 1 -2.88 11.51 9.41
N ILE A 2 -3.52 10.36 9.31
CA ILE A 2 -3.05 9.09 9.89
C ILE A 2 -2.34 8.29 8.78
N TYR A 3 -1.12 7.80 9.05
CA TYR A 3 -0.30 7.02 8.10
C TYR A 3 -0.05 5.59 8.55
N ILE A 4 -0.49 5.22 9.75
CA ILE A 4 -0.33 3.88 10.30
C ILE A 4 -1.66 3.37 10.82
N SER A 5 -1.91 2.07 10.67
CA SER A 5 -3.04 1.42 11.34
C SER A 5 -2.64 0.06 11.87
N LYS A 6 -2.97 -0.21 13.14
CA LYS A 6 -2.73 -1.52 13.77
C LYS A 6 -3.65 -2.56 13.15
N PHE A 7 -3.24 -3.83 13.10
CA PHE A 7 -4.09 -4.90 12.53
C PHE A 7 -5.48 -4.97 13.18
N LYS A 8 -5.59 -4.72 14.48
CA LYS A 8 -6.86 -4.66 15.20
C LYS A 8 -7.85 -3.58 14.73
N ASN A 9 -7.40 -2.62 13.92
CA ASN A 9 -8.19 -1.47 13.45
C ASN A 9 -8.54 -1.56 11.95
N ILE A 10 -8.13 -2.63 11.25
CA ILE A 10 -8.38 -2.81 9.82
C ILE A 10 -8.93 -4.20 9.54
N ASN A 11 -9.69 -4.35 8.46
CA ASN A 11 -10.25 -5.62 8.01
C ASN A 11 -10.30 -5.65 6.47
N LYS A 12 -10.99 -6.64 5.89
CA LYS A 12 -11.11 -6.80 4.43
C LYS A 12 -11.69 -5.58 3.69
N THR A 13 -12.38 -4.64 4.35
CA THR A 13 -12.88 -3.42 3.69
C THR A 13 -11.80 -2.36 3.52
N ASN A 14 -10.64 -2.51 4.15
CA ASN A 14 -9.53 -1.56 4.10
C ASN A 14 -8.50 -1.84 3.00
N VAL A 15 -8.84 -2.64 1.98
CA VAL A 15 -7.91 -3.01 0.88
C VAL A 15 -7.35 -1.78 0.16
N SER A 16 -8.17 -0.75 -0.05
CA SER A 16 -7.74 0.49 -0.73
C SER A 16 -6.69 1.26 0.08
N THR A 17 -6.75 1.22 1.42
CA THR A 17 -5.87 2.01 2.29
C THR A 17 -4.69 1.22 2.86
N ALA A 18 -4.86 -0.08 3.11
CA ALA A 18 -3.87 -0.95 3.76
C ALA A 18 -3.30 -2.03 2.82
N GLY A 19 -3.78 -2.08 1.57
CA GLY A 19 -3.46 -3.15 0.62
C GLY A 19 -4.11 -4.49 0.99
N GLY A 20 -4.11 -5.43 0.05
CA GLY A 20 -4.72 -6.76 0.24
C GLY A 20 -4.11 -7.54 1.41
N LYS A 21 -2.78 -7.52 1.56
CA LYS A 21 -2.10 -8.22 2.66
C LYS A 21 -2.42 -7.62 4.03
N GLY A 22 -2.38 -6.29 4.15
CA GLY A 22 -2.70 -5.59 5.39
C GLY A 22 -4.15 -5.82 5.82
N ALA A 23 -5.08 -5.74 4.87
CA ALA A 23 -6.50 -6.02 5.09
C ALA A 23 -6.73 -7.47 5.57
N SER A 24 -6.07 -8.46 4.95
CA SER A 24 -6.15 -9.87 5.37
C SER A 24 -5.55 -10.12 6.76
N LEU A 25 -4.41 -9.51 7.09
CA LEU A 25 -3.82 -9.60 8.44
C LEU A 25 -4.76 -9.02 9.50
N GLY A 26 -5.45 -7.93 9.16
CA GLY A 26 -6.48 -7.32 9.99
C GLY A 26 -7.68 -8.25 10.21
N GLU A 27 -8.22 -8.82 9.14
CA GLU A 27 -9.32 -9.79 9.19
C GLU A 27 -8.97 -10.99 10.09
N MET A 28 -7.77 -11.58 9.91
CA MET A 28 -7.30 -12.70 10.73
C MET A 28 -7.17 -12.32 12.20
N THR A 29 -6.60 -11.14 12.48
CA THR A 29 -6.47 -10.63 13.86
C THR A 29 -7.83 -10.47 14.53
N GLN A 30 -8.82 -9.92 13.82
CA GLN A 30 -10.18 -9.74 14.35
C GLN A 30 -10.94 -11.06 14.51
N ALA A 31 -10.64 -12.06 13.66
CA ALA A 31 -11.18 -13.41 13.77
C ALA A 31 -10.56 -14.23 14.92
N GLY A 32 -9.61 -13.67 15.68
CA GLY A 32 -8.95 -14.36 16.80
C GLY A 32 -7.86 -15.36 16.38
N ILE A 33 -7.45 -15.34 15.10
CA ILE A 33 -6.30 -16.13 14.63
C ILE A 33 -5.04 -15.53 15.25
N PRO A 34 -4.08 -16.35 15.74
CA PRO A 34 -2.85 -15.87 16.37
C PRO A 34 -1.91 -15.24 15.32
N VAL A 35 -2.16 -13.99 14.99
CA VAL A 35 -1.30 -13.13 14.18
C VAL A 35 -0.34 -12.38 15.11
N PRO A 36 0.99 -12.36 14.84
CA PRO A 36 1.92 -11.54 15.59
C PRO A 36 1.49 -10.06 15.61
N PRO A 37 1.64 -9.34 16.73
CA PRO A 37 1.28 -7.92 16.80
C PRO A 37 1.98 -7.10 15.72
N GLY A 38 1.23 -6.22 15.05
CA GLY A 38 1.77 -5.39 13.98
C GLY A 38 0.85 -4.28 13.52
N PHE A 39 1.33 -3.54 12.54
CA PHE A 39 0.63 -2.43 11.89
C PHE A 39 1.01 -2.34 10.42
N VAL A 40 0.22 -1.59 9.66
CA VAL A 40 0.42 -1.29 8.25
C VAL A 40 0.76 0.19 8.11
N ILE A 41 1.73 0.51 7.25
CA ILE A 41 1.92 1.85 6.72
C ILE A 41 0.93 2.01 5.56
N LEU A 42 0.03 2.99 5.67
CA LEU A 42 -1.08 3.17 4.74
C LEU A 42 -0.61 3.70 3.38
N ALA A 43 -1.39 3.42 2.33
CA ALA A 43 -1.14 3.91 0.98
C ALA A 43 -0.97 5.45 0.93
N SER A 44 -1.74 6.18 1.75
CA SER A 44 -1.62 7.64 1.88
C SER A 44 -0.23 8.13 2.29
N ALA A 45 0.56 7.31 2.98
CA ALA A 45 1.94 7.65 3.33
C ALA A 45 2.86 7.57 2.11
N PHE A 46 2.61 6.60 1.23
CA PHE A 46 3.31 6.47 -0.04
C PHE A 46 2.93 7.61 -1.00
N ASP A 47 1.63 7.92 -1.11
CA ASP A 47 1.16 9.05 -1.93
C ASP A 47 1.84 10.35 -1.51
N ARG A 48 1.87 10.63 -0.20
CA ARG A 48 2.57 11.80 0.34
C ARG A 48 4.06 11.80 0.00
N PHE A 49 4.73 10.65 0.13
CA PHE A 49 6.14 10.55 -0.21
C PHE A 49 6.39 10.87 -1.69
N ILE A 50 5.55 10.38 -2.60
CA ILE A 50 5.64 10.68 -4.04
C ILE A 50 5.30 12.14 -4.35
N GLU A 51 4.44 12.80 -3.57
CA GLU A 51 4.12 14.22 -3.76
C GLU A 51 5.20 15.15 -3.19
N GLU A 52 5.77 14.81 -2.04
CA GLU A 52 6.81 15.63 -1.39
C GLU A 52 8.20 15.43 -1.99
N THR A 53 8.38 14.39 -2.79
CA THR A 53 9.61 14.16 -3.53
C THR A 53 9.34 14.33 -5.02
N ASP A 54 10.22 14.99 -5.76
CA ASP A 54 10.09 15.17 -7.21
C ASP A 54 10.12 13.84 -8.01
N ILE A 55 10.09 12.69 -7.32
CA ILE A 55 10.03 11.34 -7.85
C ILE A 55 8.84 11.16 -8.80
N LYS A 56 7.71 11.84 -8.57
CA LYS A 56 6.56 11.76 -9.49
C LYS A 56 6.94 12.15 -10.92
N LEU A 57 7.73 13.21 -11.09
CA LEU A 57 8.17 13.68 -12.39
C LEU A 57 9.10 12.66 -13.06
N GLU A 58 10.01 12.07 -12.29
CA GLU A 58 10.91 11.02 -12.79
C GLU A 58 10.13 9.77 -13.22
N ILE A 59 9.16 9.31 -12.43
CA ILE A 59 8.30 8.17 -12.78
C ILE A 59 7.57 8.46 -14.10
N GLU A 60 6.96 9.63 -14.24
CA GLU A 60 6.25 10.03 -15.46
C GLU A 60 7.17 10.14 -16.67
N ALA A 61 8.40 10.61 -16.50
CA ALA A 61 9.40 10.67 -17.57
C ALA A 61 9.77 9.26 -18.05
N ARG A 62 10.07 8.34 -17.13
CA ARG A 62 10.43 6.95 -17.47
C ARG A 62 9.29 6.18 -18.10
N LEU A 63 8.05 6.37 -17.62
CA LEU A 63 6.89 5.68 -18.18
C LEU A 63 6.62 6.07 -19.65
N LYS A 64 7.03 7.27 -20.10
CA LYS A 64 6.92 7.68 -21.51
C LYS A 64 7.91 6.96 -22.42
N GLU A 65 9.01 6.47 -21.87
CA GLU A 65 10.06 5.77 -22.62
C GLU A 65 9.75 4.25 -22.75
N VAL A 66 8.84 3.73 -21.93
CA VAL A 66 8.48 2.31 -21.91
C VAL A 66 7.30 2.04 -22.84
N ASN A 67 7.47 1.09 -23.75
CA ASN A 67 6.35 0.52 -24.51
C ASN A 67 5.76 -0.67 -23.73
N PRO A 68 4.53 -0.56 -23.18
CA PRO A 68 3.93 -1.63 -22.38
C PRO A 68 3.58 -2.90 -23.18
N ASP A 69 3.50 -2.80 -24.50
CA ASP A 69 3.20 -3.93 -25.39
C ASP A 69 4.46 -4.63 -25.92
N ASP A 70 5.64 -4.14 -25.57
CA ASP A 70 6.89 -4.77 -25.97
C ASP A 70 7.21 -5.98 -25.10
N MET A 71 6.92 -7.17 -25.63
CA MET A 71 7.20 -8.45 -24.99
C MET A 71 8.57 -9.04 -25.38
N ASN A 72 9.36 -8.35 -26.22
CA ASN A 72 10.68 -8.83 -26.59
C ASN A 72 11.71 -8.32 -25.57
N SER A 73 12.11 -9.18 -24.63
CA SER A 73 13.26 -8.97 -23.75
C SER A 73 14.54 -9.54 -24.35
#